data_AF-A0A512MBP9-F1
#
_entry.id   AF-A0A512MBP9-F1
#
_cell.length_a   1.000
_cell.length_b   1.000
_cell.length_c   1.000
_cell.angle_alpha   90.00
_cell.angle_beta   90.00
_cell.angle_gamma   90.00
#
_symmetry.space_group_name_H-M   'P 1'
#
loop_
_entity.id
_entity.type
_entity.pdbx_description
1 polymer ?
#
loop_
_entity_poly.entity_id
_entity_poly.type
_entity_poly.pdbx_seq_one_letter_code
_entity_poly.pdbx_strand_id
1 'polypeptide(L)'
;MSLRRVTFAMSTRHFIYTLLVGLSLASFSLAADERPVKRAVGVVLFPGFEMLDACGPMEIWGNLKDQVTLITVAKSAGPVVTAQGVEMVAQKTFADCPKLDLLLVPGGFGVKKLIKDEETLIWLKQRSAQVEITMSVCNGATLLAAAGLLDGRPATTNKAYWKMATKPGPNVKWVTQARWVDDGNMVTSSGVSAGIDMTLHVVSSLFGQRTAERMADEIEHDWHRDPSWDPFAAKHGLK
;
A
#
# COMPACT_ATOMS: atom_id res chain seq x y z
N MET A 1 16.09 -27.74 -85.00
CA MET A 1 15.26 -28.03 -86.20
C MET A 1 13.84 -28.37 -85.76
N SER A 2 12.86 -27.66 -86.32
CA SER A 2 11.46 -28.08 -86.61
C SER A 2 10.66 -28.79 -85.50
N LEU A 3 9.74 -28.10 -84.80
CA LEU A 3 8.31 -27.91 -85.13
C LEU A 3 7.48 -29.21 -85.24
N ARG A 4 6.46 -29.34 -84.37
CA ARG A 4 5.04 -29.45 -84.76
C ARG A 4 4.10 -29.14 -83.57
N ARG A 5 3.15 -28.24 -83.84
CA ARG A 5 2.02 -27.79 -83.01
C ARG A 5 0.80 -28.69 -83.23
N VAL A 6 -0.09 -28.75 -82.24
CA VAL A 6 -1.55 -28.98 -82.39
C VAL A 6 -2.24 -28.14 -81.30
N THR A 7 -2.56 -26.87 -81.57
CA THR A 7 -3.91 -26.29 -81.80
C THR A 7 -4.94 -26.52 -80.70
N PHE A 8 -5.40 -25.44 -80.08
CA PHE A 8 -6.80 -25.27 -79.68
C PHE A 8 -7.24 -23.83 -79.98
N ALA A 9 -8.43 -23.71 -80.57
CA ALA A 9 -8.96 -22.53 -81.21
C ALA A 9 -9.45 -21.46 -80.23
N MET A 10 -9.25 -20.18 -80.57
CA MET A 10 -9.94 -19.05 -79.97
C MET A 10 -11.18 -18.71 -80.80
N SER A 11 -12.32 -18.50 -80.11
CA SER A 11 -13.44 -17.73 -80.62
C SER A 11 -13.84 -16.71 -79.56
N THR A 12 -13.72 -15.45 -79.91
CA THR A 12 -13.93 -14.26 -79.10
C THR A 12 -15.41 -13.88 -79.08
N ARG A 13 -16.01 -13.84 -77.88
CA ARG A 13 -17.20 -13.02 -77.62
C ARG A 13 -16.99 -12.21 -76.34
N HIS A 14 -17.19 -10.91 -76.49
CA HIS A 14 -17.06 -9.88 -75.45
C HIS A 14 -18.16 -10.04 -74.40
N PHE A 15 -17.78 -10.00 -73.12
CA PHE A 15 -18.67 -9.61 -72.02
C PHE A 15 -17.86 -8.81 -71.00
N ILE A 16 -18.36 -7.62 -70.68
CA ILE A 16 -17.82 -6.64 -69.74
C ILE A 16 -18.15 -7.11 -68.32
N TYR A 17 -17.18 -7.19 -67.41
CA TYR A 17 -17.44 -7.11 -65.96
C TYR A 17 -16.33 -6.36 -65.21
N THR A 18 -16.82 -5.39 -64.45
CA THR A 18 -16.18 -4.38 -63.60
C THR A 18 -15.22 -4.97 -62.56
N LEU A 19 -14.01 -4.40 -62.43
CA LEU A 19 -13.05 -4.70 -61.37
C LEU A 19 -13.47 -3.98 -60.08
N LEU A 20 -14.07 -4.69 -59.13
CA LEU A 20 -14.29 -4.20 -57.76
C LEU A 20 -13.06 -4.53 -56.91
N VAL A 21 -12.27 -3.51 -56.57
CA VAL A 21 -11.20 -3.61 -55.57
C VAL A 21 -11.84 -3.63 -54.19
N GLY A 22 -11.90 -4.79 -53.56
CA GLY A 22 -12.30 -4.91 -52.15
C GLY A 22 -11.13 -4.53 -51.24
N LEU A 23 -11.13 -3.31 -50.70
CA LEU A 23 -10.30 -2.96 -49.55
C LEU A 23 -10.88 -3.67 -48.30
N SER A 24 -10.17 -4.68 -47.80
CA SER A 24 -10.41 -5.25 -46.48
C SER A 24 -9.99 -4.24 -45.41
N LEU A 25 -10.96 -3.57 -44.79
CA LEU A 25 -10.75 -2.82 -43.55
C LEU A 25 -10.50 -3.82 -42.42
N ALA A 26 -9.22 -4.10 -42.14
CA ALA A 26 -8.83 -4.74 -40.90
C ALA A 26 -9.25 -3.83 -39.75
N SER A 27 -10.24 -4.29 -38.97
CA SER A 27 -10.70 -3.60 -37.77
C SER A 27 -9.64 -3.80 -36.69
N PHE A 28 -8.73 -2.84 -36.53
CA PHE A 28 -7.93 -2.74 -35.32
C PHE A 28 -8.88 -2.34 -34.19
N SER A 29 -9.29 -3.33 -33.38
CA SER A 29 -9.87 -3.06 -32.08
C SER A 29 -8.78 -2.35 -31.26
N LEU A 30 -8.99 -1.06 -30.94
CA LEU A 30 -8.29 -0.47 -29.82
C LEU A 30 -8.74 -1.25 -28.58
N ALA A 31 -7.92 -2.20 -28.13
CA ALA A 31 -7.99 -2.63 -26.76
C ALA A 31 -7.92 -1.35 -25.92
N ALA A 32 -8.95 -1.10 -25.12
CA ALA A 32 -8.88 -0.07 -24.10
C ALA A 32 -7.56 -0.28 -23.33
N ASP A 33 -6.85 0.81 -23.08
CA ASP A 33 -5.67 0.82 -22.21
C ASP A 33 -6.14 0.44 -20.80
N GLU A 34 -6.38 -0.85 -20.57
CA GLU A 34 -6.67 -1.43 -19.25
C GLU A 34 -5.37 -1.44 -18.46
N ARG A 35 -4.88 -0.25 -18.12
CA ARG A 35 -3.89 -0.13 -17.07
C ARG A 35 -4.53 -0.75 -15.83
N PRO A 36 -3.85 -1.69 -15.16
CA PRO A 36 -4.38 -2.25 -13.93
C PRO A 36 -4.69 -1.12 -12.96
N VAL A 37 -5.88 -1.19 -12.32
CA VAL A 37 -6.31 -0.19 -11.34
C VAL A 37 -5.27 -0.17 -10.22
N LYS A 38 -4.59 0.97 -10.04
CA LYS A 38 -3.58 1.13 -9.00
C LYS A 38 -4.23 1.09 -7.63
N ARG A 39 -3.64 0.34 -6.69
CA ARG A 39 -4.03 0.34 -5.29
C ARG A 39 -3.69 1.69 -4.64
N ALA A 40 -4.64 2.32 -3.96
CA ALA A 40 -4.43 3.55 -3.24
C ALA A 40 -4.02 3.27 -1.78
N VAL A 41 -2.83 3.71 -1.39
CA VAL A 41 -2.32 3.64 -0.01
C VAL A 41 -2.45 5.02 0.63
N GLY A 42 -3.35 5.14 1.60
CA GLY A 42 -3.47 6.35 2.41
C GLY A 42 -2.46 6.34 3.55
N VAL A 43 -1.72 7.42 3.72
CA VAL A 43 -0.78 7.60 4.84
C VAL A 43 -1.27 8.73 5.72
N VAL A 44 -1.62 8.41 6.97
CA VAL A 44 -2.17 9.39 7.92
C VAL A 44 -1.05 10.27 8.44
N LEU A 45 -1.15 11.58 8.23
CA LEU A 45 -0.25 12.58 8.79
C LEU A 45 -0.94 13.36 9.90
N PHE A 46 -0.19 13.67 10.95
CA PHE A 46 -0.67 14.52 12.05
C PHE A 46 0.50 15.25 12.71
N PRO A 47 0.31 16.44 13.30
CA PRO A 47 1.40 17.17 13.93
C PRO A 47 2.15 16.33 14.97
N GLY A 48 3.46 16.17 14.79
CA GLY A 48 4.32 15.35 15.64
C GLY A 48 4.27 13.84 15.32
N PHE A 49 3.89 13.44 14.11
CA PHE A 49 4.09 12.07 13.63
C PHE A 49 5.58 11.75 13.46
N GLU A 50 5.96 10.50 13.67
CA GLU A 50 7.35 10.05 13.52
C GLU A 50 7.69 9.94 12.04
N MET A 51 8.69 10.70 11.57
CA MET A 51 9.00 10.79 10.13
C MET A 51 9.24 9.42 9.49
N LEU A 52 10.06 8.58 10.11
CA LEU A 52 10.46 7.30 9.52
C LEU A 52 9.37 6.22 9.61
N ASP A 53 8.40 6.36 10.54
CA ASP A 53 7.21 5.50 10.59
C ASP A 53 6.33 5.67 9.35
N ALA A 54 6.34 6.86 8.73
CA ALA A 54 5.65 7.13 7.48
C ALA A 54 6.56 6.92 6.27
N CYS A 55 7.73 7.59 6.25
CA CYS A 55 8.63 7.61 5.10
C CYS A 55 9.18 6.22 4.76
N GLY A 56 9.51 5.38 5.76
CA GLY A 56 10.03 4.04 5.51
C GLY A 56 9.05 3.18 4.71
N PRO A 57 7.81 2.97 5.19
CA PRO A 57 6.77 2.32 4.41
C PRO A 57 6.46 3.01 3.07
N MET A 58 6.45 4.35 3.02
CA MET A 58 6.23 5.10 1.78
C MET A 58 7.30 4.83 0.72
N GLU A 59 8.56 4.65 1.11
CA GLU A 59 9.64 4.25 0.19
C GLU A 59 9.29 2.91 -0.48
N ILE A 60 8.87 1.91 0.30
CA ILE A 60 8.50 0.59 -0.24
C ILE A 60 7.31 0.70 -1.19
N TRP A 61 6.22 1.35 -0.76
CA TRP A 61 5.00 1.50 -1.57
C TRP A 61 5.25 2.36 -2.82
N GLY A 62 6.09 3.38 -2.71
CA GLY A 62 6.42 4.32 -3.79
C GLY A 62 7.21 3.67 -4.93
N ASN A 63 8.03 2.66 -4.63
CA ASN A 63 8.74 1.89 -5.64
C ASN A 63 7.82 0.97 -6.49
N LEU A 64 6.54 0.83 -6.13
CA LEU A 64 5.50 0.16 -6.92
C LEU A 64 4.65 1.14 -7.74
N LYS A 65 5.25 2.23 -8.25
CA LYS A 65 4.54 3.36 -8.92
C LYS A 65 3.53 2.98 -10.01
N ASP A 66 3.70 1.86 -10.71
CA ASP A 66 2.78 1.40 -11.75
C ASP A 66 1.56 0.65 -11.21
N GLN A 67 1.61 0.23 -9.94
CA GLN A 67 0.60 -0.58 -9.25
C GLN A 67 0.02 0.10 -8.00
N VAL A 68 0.70 1.10 -7.45
CA VAL A 68 0.35 1.78 -6.20
C VAL A 68 0.33 3.29 -6.39
N THR A 69 -0.62 3.96 -5.74
CA THR A 69 -0.65 5.41 -5.59
C THR A 69 -0.61 5.76 -4.10
N LEU A 70 0.35 6.58 -3.68
CA LEU A 70 0.45 7.11 -2.33
C LEU A 70 -0.40 8.36 -2.18
N ILE A 71 -1.17 8.45 -1.10
CA ILE A 71 -2.01 9.60 -0.78
C ILE A 71 -1.77 9.99 0.67
N THR A 72 -1.22 11.17 0.92
CA THR A 72 -1.07 11.68 2.29
C THR A 72 -2.36 12.33 2.76
N VAL A 73 -2.86 11.92 3.92
CA VAL A 73 -4.17 12.32 4.45
C VAL A 73 -4.00 12.86 5.87
N ALA A 74 -4.58 14.01 6.17
CA ALA A 74 -4.60 14.58 7.52
C ALA A 74 -5.96 15.19 7.85
N LYS A 75 -6.14 15.65 9.08
CA LYS A 75 -7.33 16.42 9.47
C LYS A 75 -7.51 17.70 8.64
N SER A 76 -6.39 18.38 8.36
CA SER A 76 -6.32 19.56 7.50
C SER A 76 -5.23 19.38 6.44
N ALA A 77 -5.47 19.85 5.20
CA ALA A 77 -4.50 19.79 4.12
C ALA A 77 -3.37 20.82 4.33
N GLY A 78 -2.24 20.60 3.67
CA GLY A 78 -1.06 21.47 3.74
C GLY A 78 0.08 20.89 4.60
N PRO A 79 1.05 21.73 5.01
CA PRO A 79 2.22 21.27 5.75
C PRO A 79 1.86 20.70 7.13
N VAL A 80 2.44 19.54 7.45
CA VAL A 80 2.34 18.86 8.73
C VAL A 80 3.75 18.62 9.26
N VAL A 81 4.06 19.20 10.41
CA VAL A 81 5.38 19.09 11.05
C VAL A 81 5.54 17.71 11.70
N THR A 82 6.60 16.98 11.34
CA THR A 82 7.03 15.72 11.96
C THR A 82 7.56 15.95 13.38
N ALA A 83 7.73 14.88 14.17
CA ALA A 83 8.41 14.93 15.46
C ALA A 83 9.86 15.45 15.38
N GLN A 84 10.48 15.34 14.20
CA GLN A 84 11.84 15.78 13.90
C GLN A 84 11.92 17.23 13.40
N GLY A 85 10.77 17.92 13.24
CA GLY A 85 10.72 19.32 12.82
C GLY A 85 10.72 19.56 11.31
N VAL A 86 10.73 18.50 10.50
CA VAL A 86 10.58 18.57 9.03
C VAL A 86 9.10 18.57 8.66
N GLU A 87 8.71 19.35 7.67
CA GLU A 87 7.34 19.39 7.15
C GLU A 87 7.12 18.36 6.03
N MET A 88 5.97 17.69 6.08
CA MET A 88 5.43 16.89 4.97
C MET A 88 4.05 17.42 4.59
N VAL A 89 3.73 17.44 3.30
CA VAL A 89 2.46 17.97 2.82
C VAL A 89 1.38 16.89 2.86
N ALA A 90 0.30 17.14 3.59
CA ALA A 90 -0.95 16.39 3.48
C ALA A 90 -1.72 16.84 2.23
N GLN A 91 -1.87 15.94 1.27
CA GLN A 91 -2.55 16.21 -0.01
C GLN A 91 -4.07 16.23 0.12
N LYS A 92 -4.60 15.48 1.09
CA LYS A 92 -6.04 15.29 1.32
C LYS A 92 -6.39 15.53 2.79
N THR A 93 -7.60 16.05 3.00
CA THR A 93 -8.23 16.10 4.32
C THR A 93 -8.95 14.79 4.61
N PHE A 94 -9.34 14.56 5.87
CA PHE A 94 -10.24 13.48 6.23
C PHE A 94 -11.57 13.51 5.46
N ALA A 95 -12.09 14.72 5.20
CA ALA A 95 -13.36 14.95 4.52
C ALA A 95 -13.28 14.72 3.00
N ASP A 96 -12.16 15.06 2.36
CA ASP A 96 -11.97 14.90 0.90
C ASP A 96 -11.14 13.65 0.52
N CYS A 97 -10.82 12.80 1.50
CA CYS A 97 -10.04 11.59 1.29
C CYS A 97 -10.77 10.64 0.32
N PRO A 98 -10.15 10.30 -0.83
CA PRO A 98 -10.76 9.42 -1.82
C PRO A 98 -10.88 7.98 -1.28
N LYS A 99 -11.43 7.08 -2.10
CA LYS A 99 -11.37 5.65 -1.78
C LYS A 99 -9.91 5.22 -1.65
N LEU A 100 -9.63 4.45 -0.59
CA LEU A 100 -8.33 3.84 -0.33
C LEU A 100 -8.49 2.32 -0.36
N ASP A 101 -7.43 1.62 -0.74
CA ASP A 101 -7.35 0.16 -0.64
C ASP A 101 -6.57 -0.25 0.60
N LEU A 102 -5.61 0.57 1.02
CA LEU A 102 -4.75 0.35 2.19
C LEU A 102 -4.65 1.64 3.01
N LEU A 103 -4.51 1.51 4.32
CA LEU A 103 -4.33 2.64 5.24
C LEU A 103 -3.10 2.41 6.12
N LEU A 104 -2.21 3.39 6.24
CA LEU A 104 -1.05 3.37 7.12
C LEU A 104 -1.17 4.45 8.19
N VAL A 105 -1.09 4.05 9.46
CA VAL A 105 -1.11 4.95 10.62
C VAL A 105 0.25 4.95 11.30
N PRO A 106 1.07 6.01 11.13
CA PRO A 106 2.36 6.10 11.80
C PRO A 106 2.19 6.39 13.29
N GLY A 107 3.26 6.22 14.05
CA GLY A 107 3.37 6.68 15.41
C GLY A 107 3.85 8.13 15.53
N GLY A 108 4.38 8.46 16.70
CA GLY A 108 4.94 9.77 17.04
C GLY A 108 4.33 10.37 18.30
N PHE A 109 4.87 11.53 18.72
CA PHE A 109 4.42 12.24 19.91
C PHE A 109 3.00 12.82 19.78
N GLY A 110 2.56 13.07 18.55
CA GLY A 110 1.21 13.56 18.25
C GLY A 110 0.09 12.63 18.74
N VAL A 111 0.35 11.32 18.78
CA VAL A 111 -0.61 10.28 19.22
C VAL A 111 -1.20 10.60 20.60
N LYS A 112 -0.41 11.17 21.53
CA LYS A 112 -0.87 11.51 22.89
C LYS A 112 -2.09 12.43 22.91
N LYS A 113 -2.20 13.33 21.92
CA LYS A 113 -3.37 14.21 21.76
C LYS A 113 -4.49 13.50 21.01
N LEU A 114 -4.14 12.75 19.96
CA LEU A 114 -5.11 12.13 19.05
C LEU A 114 -5.94 11.01 19.68
N ILE A 115 -5.43 10.31 20.69
CA ILE A 115 -6.23 9.32 21.44
C ILE A 115 -7.45 9.92 22.16
N LYS A 116 -7.56 11.26 22.20
CA LYS A 116 -8.72 12.00 22.73
C LYS A 116 -9.44 12.84 21.67
N ASP A 117 -9.01 12.77 20.41
CA ASP A 117 -9.61 13.52 19.31
C ASP A 117 -10.68 12.66 18.63
N GLU A 118 -11.93 12.85 19.04
CA GLU A 118 -13.07 12.04 18.57
C GLU A 118 -13.19 12.04 17.04
N GLU A 119 -12.94 13.17 16.39
CA GLU A 119 -13.02 13.28 14.93
C GLU A 119 -12.01 12.35 14.24
N THR A 120 -10.76 12.33 14.73
CA THR A 120 -9.71 11.44 14.21
C THR A 120 -10.06 9.97 14.47
N LEU A 121 -10.52 9.64 15.68
CA LEU A 121 -10.87 8.27 16.04
C LEU A 121 -12.05 7.73 15.22
N ILE A 122 -13.10 8.54 15.04
CA ILE A 122 -14.26 8.21 14.22
C ILE A 122 -13.84 8.01 12.76
N TRP A 123 -13.03 8.93 12.22
CA TRP A 123 -12.55 8.83 10.84
C TRP A 123 -11.72 7.56 10.63
N LEU A 124 -10.80 7.24 11.53
CA LEU A 124 -10.00 6.01 11.46
C LEU A 124 -10.89 4.77 11.49
N LYS A 125 -11.87 4.73 12.39
CA LYS A 125 -12.80 3.61 12.48
C LYS A 125 -13.60 3.40 11.21
N GLN A 126 -14.14 4.49 10.65
CA GLN A 126 -14.91 4.46 9.40
C GLN A 126 -14.05 4.07 8.20
N ARG A 127 -12.85 4.65 8.09
CA ARG A 127 -11.96 4.39 6.96
C ARG A 127 -11.39 2.98 7.00
N SER A 128 -11.00 2.50 8.19
CA SER A 128 -10.50 1.13 8.39
C SER A 128 -11.51 0.07 7.94
N ALA A 129 -12.81 0.32 8.11
CA ALA A 129 -13.88 -0.57 7.64
C ALA A 129 -14.05 -0.63 6.11
N GLN A 130 -13.41 0.28 5.36
CA GLN A 130 -13.54 0.40 3.91
C GLN A 130 -12.28 -0.01 3.13
N VAL A 131 -11.15 -0.18 3.83
CA VAL A 131 -9.87 -0.59 3.23
C VAL A 131 -9.68 -2.10 3.40
N GLU A 132 -8.86 -2.70 2.54
CA GLU A 132 -8.49 -4.11 2.61
C GLU A 132 -7.59 -4.40 3.82
N ILE A 133 -6.60 -3.54 4.05
CA ILE A 133 -5.65 -3.67 5.17
C ILE A 133 -5.40 -2.32 5.82
N THR A 134 -5.54 -2.27 7.15
CA THR A 134 -5.05 -1.18 7.98
C THR A 134 -3.73 -1.58 8.62
N MET A 135 -2.71 -0.76 8.42
CA MET A 135 -1.37 -0.92 8.96
C MET A 135 -1.10 0.14 10.01
N SER A 136 -0.30 -0.20 11.03
CA SER A 136 0.30 0.81 11.90
C SER A 136 1.75 0.53 12.21
N VAL A 137 2.52 1.60 12.38
CA VAL A 137 3.89 1.53 12.91
C VAL A 137 3.91 2.18 14.29
N CYS A 138 4.75 1.64 15.18
CA CYS A 138 5.04 2.20 16.49
C CYS A 138 3.77 2.35 17.34
N ASN A 139 3.62 3.49 18.01
CA ASN A 139 2.42 3.84 18.77
C ASN A 139 1.25 4.33 17.88
N GLY A 140 1.33 4.19 16.55
CA GLY A 140 0.15 4.26 15.69
C GLY A 140 -0.89 3.20 16.06
N ALA A 141 -0.43 2.02 16.52
CA ALA A 141 -1.28 0.96 17.07
C ALA A 141 -2.07 1.43 18.30
N THR A 142 -1.54 2.36 19.10
CA THR A 142 -2.26 2.96 20.24
C THR A 142 -3.46 3.77 19.78
N LEU A 143 -3.35 4.46 18.63
CA LEU A 143 -4.45 5.23 18.06
C LEU A 143 -5.55 4.30 17.50
N LEU A 144 -5.15 3.21 16.84
CA LEU A 144 -6.06 2.17 16.38
C LEU A 144 -6.78 1.49 17.56
N ALA A 145 -6.06 1.21 18.64
CA ALA A 145 -6.63 0.67 19.87
C ALA A 145 -7.66 1.65 20.49
N ALA A 146 -7.32 2.93 20.58
CA ALA A 146 -8.24 3.96 21.10
C ALA A 146 -9.50 4.12 20.23
N ALA A 147 -9.42 3.83 18.93
CA ALA A 147 -10.58 3.79 18.03
C ALA A 147 -11.42 2.50 18.16
N GLY A 148 -11.00 1.54 19.01
CA GLY A 148 -11.63 0.24 19.20
C GLY A 148 -11.37 -0.76 18.06
N LEU A 149 -10.41 -0.49 17.18
CA LEU A 149 -10.13 -1.32 15.99
C LEU A 149 -9.33 -2.58 16.31
N LEU A 150 -8.69 -2.63 17.49
CA LEU A 150 -7.82 -3.72 17.92
C LEU A 150 -8.42 -4.58 19.04
N ASP A 151 -9.65 -4.28 19.50
CA ASP A 151 -10.28 -4.99 20.61
C ASP A 151 -10.44 -6.49 20.28
N GLY A 152 -9.92 -7.35 21.16
CA GLY A 152 -9.93 -8.82 21.00
C GLY A 152 -8.91 -9.38 19.99
N ARG A 153 -8.16 -8.51 19.31
CA ARG A 153 -7.20 -8.87 18.25
C ARG A 153 -5.76 -8.93 18.76
N PRO A 154 -4.91 -9.81 18.21
CA PRO A 154 -3.48 -9.74 18.46
C PRO A 154 -2.90 -8.49 17.79
N ALA A 155 -2.04 -7.76 18.51
CA ALA A 155 -1.35 -6.59 17.98
C ALA A 155 -0.03 -6.35 18.70
N THR A 156 0.84 -5.52 18.14
CA THR A 156 2.07 -5.06 18.78
C THR A 156 2.24 -3.55 18.60
N THR A 157 3.20 -2.99 19.32
CA THR A 157 3.58 -1.58 19.27
C THR A 157 5.06 -1.45 19.66
N ASN A 158 5.64 -0.26 19.59
CA ASN A 158 7.05 -0.07 19.85
C ASN A 158 7.41 -0.39 21.31
N LYS A 159 8.60 -0.98 21.49
CA LYS A 159 9.04 -1.51 22.78
C LYS A 159 9.37 -0.40 23.79
N ALA A 160 9.93 0.71 23.31
CA ALA A 160 10.34 1.83 24.14
C ALA A 160 9.18 2.50 24.91
N TYR A 161 7.98 2.54 24.31
CA TYR A 161 6.80 3.16 24.93
C TYR A 161 5.72 2.14 25.32
N TRP A 162 6.05 0.85 25.37
CA TRP A 162 5.11 -0.26 25.54
C TRP A 162 4.06 -0.04 26.64
N LYS A 163 4.48 0.29 27.87
CA LYS A 163 3.57 0.49 29.00
C LYS A 163 2.55 1.60 28.78
N MET A 164 2.94 2.67 28.10
CA MET A 164 2.05 3.79 27.80
C MET A 164 1.20 3.51 26.56
N ALA A 165 1.79 2.89 25.54
CA ALA A 165 1.18 2.63 24.25
C ALA A 165 0.06 1.58 24.32
N THR A 166 0.15 0.63 25.25
CA THR A 166 -0.87 -0.43 25.42
C THR A 166 -2.04 -0.02 26.31
N LYS A 167 -1.87 1.00 27.16
CA LYS A 167 -2.89 1.44 28.12
C LYS A 167 -4.26 1.81 27.49
N PRO A 168 -4.33 2.48 26.32
CA PRO A 168 -5.61 2.79 25.67
C PRO A 168 -6.34 1.59 25.07
N GLY A 169 -5.69 0.42 24.96
CA GLY A 169 -6.27 -0.81 24.42
C GLY A 169 -6.24 -1.96 25.42
N PRO A 170 -7.01 -1.92 26.52
CA PRO A 170 -6.99 -2.97 27.54
C PRO A 170 -7.54 -4.32 27.03
N ASN A 171 -8.37 -4.31 25.98
CA ASN A 171 -8.95 -5.50 25.38
C ASN A 171 -8.12 -6.07 24.22
N VAL A 172 -7.01 -5.42 23.86
CA VAL A 172 -6.12 -5.87 22.80
C VAL A 172 -5.21 -6.99 23.33
N LYS A 173 -5.00 -8.04 22.52
CA LYS A 173 -4.09 -9.14 22.85
C LYS A 173 -2.65 -8.76 22.48
N TRP A 174 -2.05 -7.88 23.27
CA TRP A 174 -0.72 -7.34 22.97
C TRP A 174 0.39 -8.42 22.97
N VAL A 175 1.16 -8.49 21.88
CA VAL A 175 2.28 -9.43 21.69
C VAL A 175 3.61 -8.71 21.88
N THR A 176 4.19 -8.86 23.07
CA THR A 176 5.38 -8.12 23.56
C THR A 176 6.61 -8.28 22.68
N GLN A 177 6.92 -9.50 22.23
CA GLN A 177 8.14 -9.81 21.49
C GLN A 177 8.04 -9.61 19.98
N ALA A 178 6.82 -9.46 19.45
CA ALA A 178 6.62 -9.41 18.01
C ALA A 178 7.20 -8.13 17.39
N ARG A 179 7.99 -8.30 16.32
CA ARG A 179 8.44 -7.24 15.41
C ARG A 179 7.22 -6.66 14.69
N TRP A 180 6.36 -7.51 14.15
CA TRP A 180 5.03 -7.16 13.69
C TRP A 180 4.04 -8.30 13.95
N VAL A 181 2.76 -7.98 13.92
CA VAL A 181 1.65 -8.92 14.03
C VAL A 181 0.73 -8.68 12.84
N ASP A 182 0.45 -9.74 12.09
CA ASP A 182 -0.51 -9.77 10.99
C ASP A 182 -1.74 -10.58 11.46
N ASP A 183 -2.90 -9.92 11.49
CA ASP A 183 -4.20 -10.50 11.81
C ASP A 183 -5.17 -10.36 10.62
N GLY A 184 -4.67 -10.47 9.39
CA GLY A 184 -5.45 -10.35 8.16
C GLY A 184 -5.61 -8.88 7.74
N ASN A 185 -6.81 -8.30 7.96
CA ASN A 185 -7.08 -6.92 7.55
C ASN A 185 -6.44 -5.85 8.48
N MET A 186 -5.63 -6.28 9.45
CA MET A 186 -4.95 -5.41 10.39
C MET A 186 -3.55 -5.92 10.67
N VAL A 187 -2.57 -5.05 10.43
CA VAL A 187 -1.16 -5.39 10.59
C VAL A 187 -0.50 -4.29 11.42
N THR A 188 0.09 -4.66 12.55
CA THR A 188 0.72 -3.70 13.46
C THR A 188 2.19 -4.03 13.63
N SER A 189 3.05 -3.02 13.66
CA SER A 189 4.50 -3.21 13.84
C SER A 189 5.05 -2.41 15.01
N SER A 190 6.26 -2.78 15.41
CA SER A 190 7.00 -2.16 16.49
C SER A 190 7.67 -0.85 16.04
N GLY A 191 8.99 -0.70 16.19
CA GLY A 191 9.68 0.54 15.79
C GLY A 191 9.83 0.69 14.27
N VAL A 192 10.50 1.77 13.86
CA VAL A 192 10.75 2.17 12.46
C VAL A 192 11.22 1.03 11.55
N SER A 193 12.26 0.27 11.94
CA SER A 193 12.78 -0.84 11.14
C SER A 193 11.76 -1.97 11.00
N ALA A 194 11.00 -2.24 12.06
CA ALA A 194 9.91 -3.21 12.03
C ALA A 194 8.76 -2.75 11.12
N GLY A 195 8.51 -1.43 11.02
CA GLY A 195 7.56 -0.84 10.08
C GLY A 195 7.94 -1.08 8.62
N ILE A 196 9.22 -0.93 8.27
CA ILE A 196 9.71 -1.21 6.92
C ILE A 196 9.56 -2.70 6.59
N ASP A 197 9.99 -3.60 7.48
CA ASP A 197 9.90 -5.04 7.26
C ASP A 197 8.45 -5.55 7.20
N MET A 198 7.57 -5.01 8.05
CA MET A 198 6.14 -5.27 8.00
C MET A 198 5.54 -4.83 6.67
N THR A 199 5.99 -3.68 6.13
CA THR A 199 5.53 -3.21 4.83
C THR A 199 5.97 -4.16 3.70
N LEU A 200 7.22 -4.64 3.73
CA LEU A 200 7.71 -5.65 2.78
C LEU A 200 6.94 -6.97 2.90
N HIS A 201 6.57 -7.38 4.11
CA HIS A 201 5.68 -8.53 4.34
C HIS A 201 4.30 -8.33 3.69
N VAL A 202 3.66 -7.17 3.88
CA VAL A 202 2.36 -6.88 3.24
C VAL A 202 2.50 -6.81 1.71
N VAL A 203 3.59 -6.25 1.19
CA VAL A 203 3.89 -6.27 -0.26
C VAL A 203 4.05 -7.70 -0.76
N SER A 204 4.74 -8.58 -0.02
CA SER A 204 4.88 -9.99 -0.38
C SER A 204 3.52 -10.68 -0.49
N SER A 205 2.63 -10.44 0.48
CA SER A 205 1.27 -10.99 0.47
C SER A 205 0.41 -10.50 -0.70
N LEU A 206 0.54 -9.23 -1.10
CA LEU A 206 -0.29 -8.62 -2.13
C LEU A 206 0.26 -8.74 -3.56
N PHE A 207 1.58 -8.69 -3.71
CA PHE A 207 2.29 -8.61 -5.00
C PHE A 207 3.29 -9.74 -5.22
N GLY A 208 3.36 -10.69 -4.29
CA GLY A 208 4.24 -11.86 -4.33
C GLY A 208 5.62 -11.60 -3.75
N GLN A 209 6.19 -12.67 -3.16
CA GLN A 209 7.50 -12.68 -2.51
C GLN A 209 8.62 -12.08 -3.36
N ARG A 210 8.69 -12.44 -4.65
CA ARG A 210 9.72 -11.94 -5.56
C ARG A 210 9.68 -10.42 -5.71
N THR A 211 8.50 -9.82 -5.67
CA THR A 211 8.34 -8.36 -5.72
C THR A 211 8.92 -7.74 -4.47
N ALA A 212 8.56 -8.23 -3.28
CA ALA A 212 9.09 -7.72 -2.02
C ALA A 212 10.63 -7.86 -1.92
N GLU A 213 11.18 -9.01 -2.32
CA GLU A 213 12.63 -9.25 -2.33
C GLU A 213 13.35 -8.28 -3.25
N ARG A 214 12.85 -8.12 -4.49
CA ARG A 214 13.41 -7.14 -5.42
C ARG A 214 13.40 -5.72 -4.84
N MET A 215 12.32 -5.31 -4.16
CA MET A 215 12.25 -3.98 -3.54
C MET A 215 13.27 -3.83 -2.42
N ALA A 216 13.41 -4.83 -1.56
CA ALA A 216 14.42 -4.83 -0.49
C ALA A 216 15.84 -4.71 -1.08
N ASP A 217 16.14 -5.47 -2.13
CA ASP A 217 17.44 -5.44 -2.83
C ASP A 217 17.70 -4.11 -3.52
N GLU A 218 16.71 -3.54 -4.22
CA GLU A 218 16.84 -2.28 -4.97
C GLU A 218 17.12 -1.07 -4.06
N ILE A 219 16.62 -1.09 -2.82
CA ILE A 219 16.88 -0.04 -1.83
C ILE A 219 18.01 -0.40 -0.84
N GLU A 220 18.65 -1.55 -1.03
CA GLU A 220 19.71 -2.09 -0.17
C GLU A 220 19.29 -2.23 1.31
N HIS A 221 18.03 -2.61 1.55
CA HIS A 221 17.48 -2.82 2.89
C HIS A 221 17.56 -4.29 3.30
N ASP A 222 18.23 -4.57 4.42
CA ASP A 222 18.29 -5.91 5.01
C ASP A 222 16.94 -6.30 5.63
N TRP A 223 16.13 -7.03 4.86
CA TRP A 223 14.76 -7.39 5.26
C TRP A 223 14.74 -8.52 6.29
N HIS A 224 14.43 -8.18 7.54
CA HIS A 224 14.22 -9.16 8.60
C HIS A 224 12.81 -9.79 8.51
N ARG A 225 12.76 -11.09 8.21
CA ARG A 225 11.51 -11.80 7.88
C ARG A 225 10.82 -12.51 9.06
N ASP A 226 11.42 -12.55 10.23
CA ASP A 226 10.81 -13.18 11.41
C ASP A 226 9.91 -12.18 12.16
N PRO A 227 8.56 -12.33 12.11
CA PRO A 227 7.63 -11.45 12.82
C PRO A 227 7.75 -11.56 14.34
N SER A 228 8.23 -12.68 14.86
CA SER A 228 8.30 -12.96 16.30
C SER A 228 9.53 -12.38 16.98
N TRP A 229 10.51 -11.92 16.20
CA TRP A 229 11.81 -11.49 16.70
C TRP A 229 11.98 -9.96 16.71
N ASP A 230 11.72 -9.35 17.87
CA ASP A 230 12.12 -7.96 18.17
C ASP A 230 13.22 -7.93 19.23
N PRO A 231 14.49 -7.67 18.86
CA PRO A 231 15.60 -7.64 19.82
C PRO A 231 15.51 -6.48 20.83
N PHE A 232 14.62 -5.50 20.60
CA PHE A 232 14.39 -4.41 21.54
C PHE A 232 13.42 -4.77 22.66
N ALA A 233 12.64 -5.87 22.53
CA ALA A 233 11.75 -6.32 23.60
C ALA A 233 12.53 -6.61 24.89
N ALA A 234 13.60 -7.41 24.79
CA ALA A 234 14.48 -7.73 25.91
C ALA A 234 15.17 -6.49 26.49
N LYS A 235 15.60 -5.54 25.64
CA LYS A 235 16.24 -4.28 26.07
C LYS A 235 15.31 -3.40 26.91
N HIS A 236 13.99 -3.52 26.70
CA HIS A 236 12.97 -2.82 27.49
C HIS A 236 12.34 -3.68 28.59
N GLY A 237 12.92 -4.85 28.89
CA GLY A 237 12.44 -5.75 29.95
C GLY A 237 11.09 -6.40 29.65
N LEU A 238 10.71 -6.48 28.36
CA LEU A 238 9.50 -7.15 27.92
C LEU A 238 9.81 -8.64 27.69
N LYS A 239 8.88 -9.50 28.10
CA LYS A 239 8.94 -10.96 27.92
C LYS A 239 7.75 -11.42 27.13
#